data_AF-A0A920NVS4-F1
#
_entry.id   AF-A0A920NVS4-F1
#
_cell.length_a   1.000
_cell.length_b   1.000
_cell.length_c   1.000
_cell.angle_alpha   90.00
_cell.angle_beta   90.00
_cell.angle_gamma   90.00
#
_symmetry.space_group_name_H-M   'P 1'
#
loop_
_entity.id
_entity.type
_entity.pdbx_description
1 polymer ?
#
loop_
_entity_poly.entity_id
_entity_poly.type
_entity_poly.pdbx_seq_one_letter_code
_entity_poly.pdbx_strand_id
1 'polypeptide(L)' 'MTRQMLWKLLGADHPMEAHKVDSRAIYELGQGGDAKEGVESFLEKRPPEFPSKVSEDMPEFYPWWEERKFK' A
#
# COMPACT_ATOMS: atom_id res chain seq x y z
N MET A 1 -1.52 -2.58 -1.50
CA MET A 1 -2.19 -2.07 -0.29
C MET A 1 -3.69 -1.83 -0.48
N THR A 2 -4.10 -0.97 -1.41
CA THR A 2 -5.49 -0.47 -1.58
C THR A 2 -6.58 -1.55 -1.52
N ARG A 3 -6.45 -2.64 -2.29
CA ARG A 3 -7.42 -3.76 -2.28
C ARG A 3 -7.65 -4.29 -0.86
N GLN A 4 -6.59 -4.52 -0.11
CA GLN A 4 -6.69 -5.10 1.22
C GLN A 4 -7.24 -4.10 2.24
N MET A 5 -6.88 -2.82 2.11
CA MET A 5 -7.44 -1.79 2.98
C MET A 5 -8.95 -1.66 2.79
N LEU A 6 -9.42 -1.63 1.55
CA LEU A 6 -10.86 -1.61 1.25
C LEU A 6 -11.56 -2.81 1.90
N TRP A 7 -11.07 -4.03 1.71
CA TRP A 7 -11.76 -5.22 2.24
C TRP A 7 -11.67 -5.39 3.76
N LYS A 8 -10.52 -5.06 4.36
CA LYS A 8 -10.28 -5.32 5.79
C LYS A 8 -10.76 -4.19 6.69
N LEU A 9 -10.88 -2.96 6.17
CA LEU A 9 -11.24 -1.79 6.97
C LEU A 9 -12.64 -1.24 6.64
N LEU A 10 -13.35 -1.77 5.64
CA LEU A 10 -14.75 -1.38 5.37
C LEU A 10 -15.67 -1.56 6.58
N GLY A 11 -15.41 -2.57 7.40
CA GLY A 11 -16.15 -2.86 8.64
C GLY A 11 -15.42 -2.44 9.90
N ALA A 12 -14.41 -1.58 9.82
CA ALA A 12 -13.74 -1.05 11.00
C ALA A 12 -14.73 -0.21 11.84
N ASP A 13 -14.58 -0.26 13.16
CA ASP A 13 -15.43 0.46 14.11
C ASP A 13 -15.20 1.97 14.09
N HIS A 14 -14.03 2.42 13.66
CA HIS A 14 -13.67 3.82 13.56
C HIS A 14 -12.69 4.08 12.39
N PRO A 15 -12.82 5.20 11.66
CA PRO A 15 -11.91 5.53 10.53
C PRO A 15 -10.44 5.67 10.92
N MET A 16 -10.15 5.88 12.21
CA MET A 16 -8.77 5.92 12.73
C MET A 16 -8.01 4.61 12.44
N GLU A 17 -8.69 3.46 12.40
CA GLU A 17 -8.04 2.19 12.06
C GLU A 17 -7.52 2.19 10.62
N ALA A 18 -8.28 2.76 9.69
CA ALA A 18 -7.81 2.95 8.33
C ALA A 18 -6.67 3.97 8.25
N HIS A 19 -6.78 5.07 8.99
CA HIS A 19 -5.77 6.12 9.02
C HIS A 19 -4.41 5.62 9.51
N LYS A 20 -4.36 4.76 10.54
CA LYS A 20 -3.11 4.15 11.05
C LYS A 20 -2.38 3.36 9.97
N VAL A 21 -3.12 2.51 9.24
CA VAL A 21 -2.57 1.65 8.18
C VAL A 21 -2.12 2.51 6.99
N ASP A 22 -2.97 3.44 6.56
CA ASP A 22 -2.69 4.30 5.40
C ASP A 22 -1.49 5.21 5.64
N SER A 23 -1.39 5.82 6.82
CA SER A 23 -0.28 6.70 7.20
C SER A 23 1.07 5.98 7.17
N ARG A 24 1.10 4.72 7.60
CA ARG A 24 2.31 3.91 7.51
C ARG A 24 2.59 3.48 6.06
N ALA A 25 1.56 3.10 5.32
CA ALA A 25 1.68 2.71 3.91
C ALA A 25 2.25 3.85 3.05
N ILE A 26 1.72 5.06 3.19
CA ILE A 26 2.17 6.21 2.40
C ILE A 26 3.60 6.63 2.74
N TYR A 27 4.00 6.50 4.02
CA TYR A 27 5.35 6.79 4.45
C TYR A 27 6.37 5.83 3.83
N GLU A 28 6.13 4.52 3.93
CA GLU A 28 7.06 3.50 3.41
C GLU A 28 7.05 3.46 1.87
N LEU A 29 5.87 3.42 1.24
CA LEU A 29 5.77 3.33 -0.23
C LEU A 29 6.16 4.62 -0.95
N GLY A 30 5.98 5.78 -0.31
CA GLY A 30 6.39 7.07 -0.86
C GLY A 30 7.90 7.21 -1.04
N GLN A 31 8.70 6.37 -0.38
CA GLN A 31 10.15 6.31 -0.52
C GLN A 31 10.61 5.24 -1.53
N GLY A 32 9.68 4.48 -2.11
CA GLY A 32 9.96 3.36 -3.00
C GLY A 32 10.17 3.74 -4.47
N GLY A 33 10.58 2.75 -5.26
CA GLY A 33 10.87 2.90 -6.69
C GLY A 33 9.66 3.37 -7.51
N ASP A 34 8.46 2.89 -7.18
CA ASP A 34 7.23 3.26 -7.89
C ASP A 34 6.86 4.74 -7.72
N ALA A 35 7.11 5.31 -6.53
CA ALA A 35 6.85 6.72 -6.27
C ALA A 35 7.78 7.61 -7.11
N LYS A 36 9.06 7.24 -7.18
CA LYS A 36 10.05 7.92 -8.03
C LYS A 36 9.66 7.80 -9.51
N GLU A 37 9.40 6.58 -9.99
CA GLU A 37 9.04 6.31 -11.38
C GLU A 37 7.78 7.07 -11.81
N GLY A 38 6.75 7.13 -10.97
CA GLY A 38 5.53 7.87 -11.29
C GLY A 38 5.77 9.38 -11.46
N VAL A 39 6.69 9.96 -10.70
CA VAL A 39 7.08 11.37 -10.87
C VAL A 39 7.90 11.55 -12.15
N GLU A 40 8.90 10.71 -12.38
CA GLU A 40 9.79 10.79 -13.53
C GLU A 40 9.02 10.60 -14.85
N SER A 41 8.19 9.55 -14.95
CA SER A 41 7.41 9.26 -16.15
C SER A 41 6.42 10.38 -16.47
N PHE A 42 5.85 11.02 -15.45
CA PHE A 42 4.95 12.17 -15.60
C PHE A 42 5.69 13.37 -16.21
N LEU A 43 6.87 13.72 -15.67
CA LEU A 43 7.69 14.83 -16.16
C LEU A 43 8.19 14.58 -17.60
N GLU A 44 8.54 13.34 -17.91
CA GLU A 44 9.01 12.91 -19.23
C GLU A 44 7.88 12.66 -20.24
N LYS A 45 6.61 12.69 -19.80
CA LYS A 45 5.42 12.41 -20.61
C LYS A 45 5.45 11.04 -21.30
N ARG A 46 5.96 10.02 -20.60
CA ARG A 46 6.00 8.63 -21.07
C ARG A 46 5.12 7.73 -20.19
N PRO A 47 4.71 6.54 -20.69
CA PRO A 47 4.12 5.52 -19.83
C PRO A 47 5.08 5.13 -18.70
N PRO A 48 4.59 4.93 -17.46
CA PRO A 48 5.41 4.44 -16.36
C PRO A 48 5.72 2.95 -16.48
N GLU A 49 6.92 2.56 -16.04
CA GLU A 49 7.37 1.18 -15.85
C GLU A 49 7.66 0.95 -14.37
N PHE A 50 6.61 0.69 -13.58
CA PHE A 50 6.74 0.50 -12.13
C PHE A 50 7.60 -0.73 -11.79
N PRO A 51 8.76 -0.56 -11.12
CA PRO A 51 9.70 -1.65 -10.89
C PRO A 51 9.28 -2.59 -9.76
N SER A 52 8.42 -2.16 -8.83
CA SER A 52 8.12 -2.90 -7.61
C SER A 52 7.19 -4.08 -7.88
N LYS A 53 7.44 -5.20 -7.20
CA LYS A 53 6.62 -6.42 -7.29
C LYS A 53 5.90 -6.70 -5.99
N VAL A 54 4.64 -7.13 -6.09
CA VAL A 54 3.83 -7.55 -4.94
C VAL A 54 4.45 -8.73 -4.17
N SER A 55 5.24 -9.60 -4.82
CA SER A 55 5.87 -10.76 -4.19
C SER A 55 7.14 -10.44 -3.40
N GLU A 56 7.78 -9.30 -3.67
CA GLU A 56 9.13 -8.98 -3.19
C GLU A 56 9.14 -7.66 -2.39
N ASP A 57 8.38 -6.65 -2.82
CA ASP A 57 8.52 -5.25 -2.38
C ASP A 57 7.32 -4.72 -1.58
N MET A 58 6.52 -5.61 -1.00
CA MET A 58 5.45 -5.18 -0.10
C MET A 58 6.04 -4.61 1.20
N PRO A 59 5.41 -3.58 1.81
CA PRO A 59 5.86 -3.01 3.08
C PRO A 59 6.03 -4.07 4.17
N GLU A 60 7.00 -3.91 5.07
CA GLU A 60 7.35 -4.94 6.07
C GLU A 60 6.15 -5.30 6.97
N PHE A 61 5.28 -4.33 7.23
CA PHE A 61 4.08 -4.54 8.04
C PHE A 61 2.93 -5.23 7.29
N TYR A 62 3.11 -5.59 6.03
CA TYR A 62 2.14 -6.34 5.24
C TYR A 62 2.40 -7.84 5.31
N PRO A 63 1.39 -8.68 5.61
CA PRO A 63 0.01 -8.33 5.97
C PRO A 63 -0.10 -7.79 7.41
N TRP A 64 -0.84 -6.69 7.62
CA TRP A 64 -0.99 -6.06 8.94
C TRP A 64 -2.11 -6.67 9.79
N TRP A 65 -2.83 -7.64 9.22
CA TRP A 65 -3.96 -8.28 9.87
C TRP A 65 -3.60 -9.71 10.25
N GLU A 66 -4.23 -10.18 11.31
CA GLU A 66 -4.22 -11.59 11.66
C GLU A 66 -5.33 -12.32 10.91
N GLU A 67 -5.00 -13.47 10.32
CA GLU A 67 -6.00 -14.32 9.67
C GLU A 67 -6.92 -14.95 10.72
N ARG A 68 -8.24 -14.68 10.59
CA ARG A 68 -9.24 -15.24 11.50
C ARG A 68 -9.42 -16.73 11.18
N LYS A 69 -9.15 -17.58 12.16
CA LYS A 69 -9.43 -19.02 12.08
C LYS A 69 -10.93 -19.27 12.28
N PHE A 70 -11.52 -20.10 11.44
CA PHE A 70 -12.81 -20.71 11.75
C PHE A 70 -12.60 -21.72 12.88
N LYS A 71 -13.37 -21.60 13.95
CA LYS A 71 -13.37 -22.52 15.09
C LYS A 71 -14.75 -23.13 15.23
#